data_AF-A0A1R3HUV3-F1
#
_entry.id   AF-A0A1R3HUV3-F1
#
_cell.length_a   1.000
_cell.length_b   1.000
_cell.length_c   1.000
_cell.angle_alpha   90.00
_cell.angle_beta   90.00
_cell.angle_gamma   90.00
#
_symmetry.space_group_name_H-M   'P 1'
#
loop_
_entity.id
_entity.type
_entity.pdbx_description
1 polymer ?
#
loop_
_entity_poly.entity_id
_entity_poly.type
_entity_poly.pdbx_seq_one_letter_code
_entity_poly.pdbx_strand_id
1 'polypeptide(L)'
;RNAHVVSIDGYEDVPENDEKSLKKAVAHQPVSVAIEAGGREFQLYQSGVFTGLCGTDLDHGVVAVGYGSEDGVDYWLVRNSWGPNWGENGYIKMERNLATTSTGKCGIAMVASYPIKNGQNPPKPSPSPPSPVKPPSVCDDYYSCPAGTTCCCIYEWGNYCFGWGCCPLESATCCDDHYSCCPQEYPVCDLQGGTCRLSKDNPLGVKLLRRTPATSNRQHASTRTSSSA
;
A
#
# COMPACT_ATOMS: atom_id res chain seq x y z
N ARG A 1 -0.11 -1.30 -17.56
CA ARG A 1 -0.75 -2.07 -16.46
C ARG A 1 -2.26 -1.90 -16.60
N ASN A 2 -3.04 -2.99 -16.57
CA ASN A 2 -4.50 -2.93 -16.54
C ASN A 2 -4.94 -2.63 -15.10
N ALA A 3 -5.36 -1.40 -14.81
CA ALA A 3 -5.85 -1.06 -13.48
C ALA A 3 -7.28 -1.62 -13.31
N HIS A 4 -7.48 -2.49 -12.32
CA HIS A 4 -8.81 -2.89 -11.85
C HIS A 4 -9.25 -1.83 -10.83
N VAL A 5 -10.13 -0.92 -11.25
CA VAL A 5 -10.59 0.21 -10.44
C VAL A 5 -12.08 0.06 -10.15
N VAL A 6 -12.47 0.33 -8.92
CA VAL A 6 -13.87 0.48 -8.49
C VAL A 6 -14.14 1.98 -8.32
N SER A 7 -15.25 2.47 -8.84
CA SER A 7 -15.68 3.87 -8.66
C SER A 7 -16.87 3.94 -7.72
N ILE A 8 -17.00 5.01 -6.96
CA ILE A 8 -18.20 5.34 -6.18
C ILE A 8 -18.85 6.60 -6.77
N ASP A 9 -20.17 6.71 -6.62
CA ASP A 9 -20.94 7.85 -7.13
C ASP A 9 -21.08 8.95 -6.08
N GLY A 10 -20.77 8.64 -4.83
CA GLY A 10 -20.74 9.56 -3.70
C GLY A 10 -20.53 8.83 -2.37
N TYR A 11 -20.77 9.53 -1.28
CA TYR A 11 -20.90 8.96 0.06
C TYR A 11 -22.01 9.72 0.80
N GLU A 12 -22.50 9.12 1.88
CA GLU A 12 -23.48 9.74 2.75
C GLU A 12 -23.12 9.46 4.21
N ASP A 13 -23.28 10.48 5.04
CA ASP A 13 -23.13 10.38 6.48
C ASP A 13 -24.45 9.90 7.10
N VAL A 14 -24.34 8.95 8.02
CA VAL A 14 -25.47 8.52 8.84
C VAL A 14 -25.74 9.62 9.88
N PRO A 15 -27.02 9.94 10.19
CA PRO A 15 -27.37 10.84 11.28
C PRO A 15 -26.61 10.51 12.58
N GLU A 16 -25.91 11.51 13.11
CA GLU A 16 -25.08 11.36 14.31
C GLU A 16 -25.94 10.94 15.51
N ASN A 17 -25.38 10.07 16.35
CA ASN A 17 -25.96 9.61 17.61
C ASN A 17 -27.34 8.92 17.45
N ASP A 18 -27.55 8.26 16.31
CA ASP A 18 -28.78 7.52 16.03
C ASP A 18 -28.46 6.07 15.61
N GLU A 19 -28.38 5.17 16.59
CA GLU A 19 -28.21 3.74 16.35
C GLU A 19 -29.31 3.13 15.46
N LYS A 20 -30.51 3.73 15.39
CA LYS A 20 -31.58 3.24 14.50
C LYS A 20 -31.26 3.55 13.04
N SER A 21 -30.78 4.76 12.77
CA SER A 21 -30.32 5.17 11.44
C SER A 21 -29.09 4.36 11.01
N LEU A 22 -28.13 4.16 11.92
CA LEU A 22 -26.98 3.28 11.67
C LEU A 22 -27.42 1.85 11.36
N LYS A 23 -28.39 1.31 12.12
CA LYS A 23 -28.90 -0.06 11.89
C LYS A 23 -29.53 -0.18 10.52
N LYS A 24 -30.31 0.82 10.12
CA LYS A 24 -30.91 0.88 8.79
C LYS A 24 -29.83 0.88 7.71
N ALA A 25 -28.78 1.67 7.84
CA ALA A 25 -27.67 1.70 6.87
C ALA A 25 -26.95 0.35 6.79
N VAL A 26 -26.57 -0.23 7.94
CA VAL A 26 -25.87 -1.53 8.03
C VAL A 26 -26.69 -2.68 7.42
N ALA A 27 -28.03 -2.61 7.51
CA ALA A 27 -28.92 -3.60 6.89
C ALA A 27 -28.83 -3.63 5.35
N HIS A 28 -28.39 -2.53 4.73
CA HIS A 28 -28.28 -2.42 3.27
C HIS A 28 -26.85 -2.69 2.78
N GLN A 29 -25.83 -2.29 3.56
CA GLN A 29 -24.42 -2.46 3.20
C GLN A 29 -23.49 -2.25 4.40
N PRO A 30 -22.22 -2.67 4.33
CA PRO A 30 -21.23 -2.30 5.34
C PRO A 30 -21.06 -0.78 5.48
N VAL A 31 -20.93 -0.30 6.71
CA VAL A 31 -20.81 1.13 7.05
C VAL A 31 -19.48 1.37 7.74
N SER A 32 -18.74 2.39 7.31
CA SER A 32 -17.52 2.82 8.01
C SER A 32 -17.93 3.61 9.25
N VAL A 33 -17.36 3.30 10.41
CA VAL A 33 -17.68 3.94 11.68
C VAL A 33 -16.40 4.28 12.43
N ALA A 34 -16.41 5.38 13.19
CA ALA A 34 -15.35 5.71 14.13
C ALA A 34 -15.74 5.25 15.54
N ILE A 35 -14.76 4.76 16.30
CA ILE A 35 -14.91 4.32 17.69
C ILE A 35 -13.72 4.79 18.53
N GLU A 36 -13.87 4.77 19.86
CA GLU A 36 -12.75 4.77 20.79
C GLU A 36 -12.25 3.32 21.01
N ALA A 37 -11.02 3.03 20.61
CA ALA A 37 -10.38 1.72 20.73
C ALA A 37 -9.12 1.74 21.62
N GLY A 38 -8.72 2.90 22.16
CA GLY A 38 -7.55 3.04 23.02
C GLY A 38 -7.64 2.35 24.39
N GLY A 39 -8.85 1.99 24.85
CA GLY A 39 -9.07 1.34 26.14
C GLY A 39 -8.47 -0.07 26.23
N ARG A 40 -7.93 -0.42 27.42
CA ARG A 40 -7.29 -1.73 27.67
C ARG A 40 -8.25 -2.90 27.42
N GLU A 41 -9.51 -2.76 27.78
CA GLU A 41 -10.51 -3.82 27.58
C GLU A 41 -10.78 -4.08 26.10
N PHE A 42 -10.81 -3.03 25.28
CA PHE A 42 -10.94 -3.17 23.83
C PHE A 42 -9.70 -3.86 23.25
N GLN A 43 -8.50 -3.42 23.61
CA GLN A 43 -7.24 -4.00 23.11
C GLN A 43 -7.13 -5.50 23.41
N LEU A 44 -7.61 -5.94 24.58
CA LEU A 44 -7.53 -7.33 25.05
C LEU A 44 -8.76 -8.18 24.70
N TYR A 45 -9.72 -7.66 23.94
CA TYR A 45 -10.90 -8.39 23.51
C TYR A 45 -10.54 -9.69 22.76
N GLN A 46 -11.22 -10.79 23.10
CA GLN A 46 -11.03 -12.10 22.48
C GLN A 46 -12.32 -12.64 21.87
N SER A 47 -13.44 -12.60 22.60
CA SER A 47 -14.73 -13.13 22.13
C SER A 47 -15.92 -12.65 22.95
N GLY A 48 -17.12 -12.92 22.43
CA GLY A 48 -18.41 -12.61 23.06
C GLY A 48 -18.88 -11.19 22.76
N VAL A 49 -20.04 -10.80 23.30
CA VAL A 49 -20.47 -9.41 23.19
C VAL A 49 -19.62 -8.53 24.11
N PHE A 50 -18.88 -7.60 23.52
CA PHE A 50 -18.07 -6.62 24.22
C PHE A 50 -18.94 -5.63 24.98
N THR A 51 -19.02 -5.84 26.29
CA THR A 51 -19.66 -4.96 27.27
C THR A 51 -18.65 -4.14 28.08
N GLY A 52 -17.37 -4.22 27.73
CA GLY A 52 -16.27 -3.56 28.45
C GLY A 52 -16.31 -2.03 28.42
N LEU A 53 -15.42 -1.41 29.19
CA LEU A 53 -15.32 0.04 29.31
C LEU A 53 -14.60 0.69 28.11
N CYS A 54 -15.21 1.76 27.62
CA CYS A 54 -14.69 2.69 26.62
C CYS A 54 -15.44 4.02 26.75
N GLY A 55 -14.80 5.12 26.37
CA GLY A 55 -15.38 6.46 26.28
C GLY A 55 -15.90 6.76 24.86
N THR A 56 -15.74 8.01 24.45
CA THR A 56 -16.19 8.54 23.16
C THR A 56 -15.13 9.42 22.49
N ASP A 57 -13.88 9.34 22.94
CA ASP A 57 -12.76 10.07 22.33
C ASP A 57 -12.27 9.30 21.11
N LEU A 58 -13.04 9.41 20.01
CA LEU A 58 -12.88 8.62 18.79
C LEU A 58 -11.44 8.68 18.25
N ASP A 59 -10.79 7.52 18.14
CA ASP A 59 -9.38 7.40 17.76
C ASP A 59 -9.14 6.34 16.66
N HIS A 60 -10.16 5.56 16.29
CA HIS A 60 -10.01 4.40 15.42
C HIS A 60 -11.17 4.22 14.45
N GLY A 61 -10.84 3.90 13.19
CA GLY A 61 -11.81 3.63 12.12
C GLY A 61 -12.00 2.14 11.86
N VAL A 62 -13.25 1.69 11.85
CA VAL A 62 -13.64 0.28 11.66
C VAL A 62 -14.86 0.18 10.74
N VAL A 63 -15.31 -1.04 10.43
CA VAL A 63 -16.47 -1.26 9.55
C VAL A 63 -17.53 -2.08 10.28
N ALA A 64 -18.72 -1.51 10.46
CA ALA A 64 -19.90 -2.25 10.88
C ALA A 64 -20.42 -3.06 9.68
N VAL A 65 -20.38 -4.39 9.79
CA VAL A 65 -20.75 -5.32 8.70
C VAL A 65 -22.04 -6.08 8.98
N GLY A 66 -22.60 -5.92 10.17
CA GLY A 66 -23.84 -6.57 10.57
C GLY A 66 -24.24 -6.21 12.00
N TYR A 67 -25.31 -6.81 12.47
CA TYR A 67 -25.81 -6.72 13.83
C TYR A 67 -26.60 -7.97 14.17
N GLY A 68 -26.78 -8.24 15.46
CA GLY A 68 -27.55 -9.38 15.92
C GLY A 68 -27.91 -9.26 17.40
N SER A 69 -28.27 -10.40 17.97
CA SER A 69 -28.51 -10.59 19.40
C SER A 69 -27.89 -11.92 19.82
N GLU A 70 -27.20 -11.95 20.95
CA GLU A 70 -26.59 -13.14 21.54
C GLU A 70 -26.90 -13.12 23.03
N ASP A 71 -27.50 -14.18 23.56
CA ASP A 71 -27.87 -14.31 24.98
C ASP A 71 -28.66 -13.12 25.56
N GLY A 72 -29.54 -12.53 24.73
CA GLY A 72 -30.37 -11.38 25.10
C GLY A 72 -29.66 -10.03 25.04
N VAL A 73 -28.40 -9.98 24.61
CA VAL A 73 -27.63 -8.76 24.38
C VAL A 73 -27.56 -8.46 22.88
N ASP A 74 -28.04 -7.29 22.49
CA ASP A 74 -27.94 -6.81 21.12
C ASP A 74 -26.50 -6.37 20.81
N TYR A 75 -26.00 -6.67 19.61
CA TYR A 75 -24.65 -6.31 19.21
C TYR A 75 -24.56 -5.78 17.77
N TRP A 76 -23.49 -5.03 17.51
CA TRP A 76 -22.91 -4.72 16.21
C TRP A 76 -21.81 -5.72 15.87
N LEU A 77 -21.84 -6.31 14.68
CA LEU A 77 -20.71 -7.09 14.18
C LEU A 77 -19.76 -6.13 13.45
N VAL A 78 -18.58 -5.94 14.00
CA VAL A 78 -17.62 -4.94 13.53
C VAL A 78 -16.33 -5.63 13.08
N ARG A 79 -15.89 -5.33 11.87
CA ARG A 79 -14.62 -5.77 11.31
C ARG A 79 -13.51 -4.79 11.69
N ASN A 80 -12.45 -5.31 12.29
CA ASN A 80 -11.26 -4.55 12.64
C ASN A 80 -10.12 -4.78 11.62
N SER A 81 -9.03 -4.02 11.77
CA SER A 81 -7.85 -4.04 10.91
C SER A 81 -6.58 -4.55 11.61
N TRP A 82 -6.70 -5.12 12.82
CA TRP A 82 -5.57 -5.64 13.62
C TRP A 82 -5.21 -7.12 13.35
N GLY A 83 -5.64 -7.64 12.20
CA GLY A 83 -5.39 -9.00 11.78
C GLY A 83 -6.33 -10.04 12.41
N PRO A 84 -6.27 -11.29 11.92
CA PRO A 84 -7.22 -12.33 12.31
C PRO A 84 -6.99 -12.90 13.71
N ASN A 85 -5.81 -12.69 14.31
CA ASN A 85 -5.50 -13.22 15.65
C ASN A 85 -6.09 -12.38 16.79
N TRP A 86 -6.65 -11.21 16.48
CA TRP A 86 -7.32 -10.35 17.45
C TRP A 86 -8.83 -10.58 17.42
N GLY A 87 -9.47 -10.64 18.60
CA GLY A 87 -10.91 -10.88 18.71
C GLY A 87 -11.37 -12.18 18.05
N GLU A 88 -12.58 -12.17 17.50
CA GLU A 88 -13.18 -13.31 16.81
C GLU A 88 -12.78 -13.29 15.33
N ASN A 89 -11.59 -13.80 15.01
CA ASN A 89 -11.05 -13.81 13.64
C ASN A 89 -10.91 -12.40 13.03
N GLY A 90 -10.53 -11.40 13.83
CA GLY A 90 -10.43 -9.99 13.41
C GLY A 90 -11.73 -9.20 13.55
N TYR A 91 -12.77 -9.77 14.17
CA TYR A 91 -14.05 -9.12 14.42
C TYR A 91 -14.31 -8.94 15.91
N ILE A 92 -15.20 -8.00 16.23
CA ILE A 92 -15.73 -7.77 17.57
C ILE A 92 -17.25 -7.63 17.49
N LYS A 93 -17.94 -8.19 18.48
CA LYS A 93 -19.38 -7.96 18.69
C LYS A 93 -19.54 -6.84 19.71
N MET A 94 -19.80 -5.60 19.28
CA MET A 94 -19.93 -4.47 20.22
C MET A 94 -21.37 -4.34 20.71
N GLU A 95 -21.59 -4.21 22.01
CA GLU A 95 -22.92 -4.02 22.60
C GLU A 95 -23.70 -2.85 21.95
N ARG A 96 -25.00 -3.03 21.74
CA ARG A 96 -25.89 -2.11 21.01
C ARG A 96 -27.16 -1.81 21.81
N ASN A 97 -27.78 -0.64 21.56
CA ASN A 97 -28.98 -0.13 22.23
C ASN A 97 -28.79 0.14 23.73
N LEU A 98 -27.68 0.79 24.08
CA LEU A 98 -27.46 1.22 25.45
C LEU A 98 -28.47 2.30 25.83
N ALA A 99 -29.32 2.05 26.81
CA ALA A 99 -30.32 3.03 27.28
C ALA A 99 -29.67 4.30 27.87
N THR A 100 -28.39 4.25 28.23
CA THR A 100 -27.64 5.32 28.89
C THR A 100 -26.94 6.27 27.93
N THR A 101 -26.87 5.97 26.63
CA THR A 101 -26.18 6.83 25.66
C THR A 101 -26.80 6.78 24.27
N SER A 102 -26.84 7.93 23.60
CA SER A 102 -27.18 8.03 22.17
C SER A 102 -25.96 7.85 21.25
N THR A 103 -24.74 7.94 21.79
CA THR A 103 -23.49 7.80 21.00
C THR A 103 -23.23 6.35 20.56
N GLY A 104 -23.97 5.38 21.12
CA GLY A 104 -23.64 3.96 21.05
C GLY A 104 -22.38 3.60 21.85
N LYS A 105 -22.13 2.30 21.99
CA LYS A 105 -20.93 1.77 22.68
C LYS A 105 -19.67 2.29 21.99
N CYS A 106 -18.74 2.83 22.78
CA CYS A 106 -17.48 3.41 22.30
C CYS A 106 -17.63 4.50 21.22
N GLY A 107 -18.79 5.17 21.16
CA GLY A 107 -19.06 6.23 20.19
C GLY A 107 -19.38 5.74 18.77
N ILE A 108 -19.68 4.45 18.56
CA ILE A 108 -19.91 3.84 17.24
C ILE A 108 -20.98 4.54 16.38
N ALA A 109 -21.93 5.25 16.97
CA ALA A 109 -22.98 5.98 16.25
C ALA A 109 -22.67 7.48 16.06
N MET A 110 -21.52 7.98 16.51
CA MET A 110 -21.18 9.40 16.44
C MET A 110 -20.75 9.82 15.03
N VAL A 111 -19.89 9.04 14.38
CA VAL A 111 -19.35 9.35 13.04
C VAL A 111 -19.39 8.10 12.19
N ALA A 112 -20.36 8.03 11.29
CA ALA A 112 -20.58 6.88 10.41
C ALA A 112 -20.92 7.34 8.99
N SER A 113 -20.35 6.66 7.99
CA SER A 113 -20.59 6.98 6.58
C SER A 113 -20.48 5.75 5.69
N TYR A 114 -21.15 5.81 4.55
CA TYR A 114 -21.12 4.73 3.55
C TYR A 114 -20.99 5.28 2.13
N PRO A 115 -20.31 4.53 1.23
CA PRO A 115 -20.26 4.90 -0.17
C PRO A 115 -21.62 4.65 -0.85
N ILE A 116 -21.93 5.46 -1.86
CA ILE A 116 -23.08 5.28 -2.73
C ILE A 116 -22.59 4.74 -4.08
N LYS A 117 -23.26 3.68 -4.57
CA LYS A 117 -23.09 3.15 -5.92
C LYS A 117 -24.45 2.99 -6.60
N ASN A 118 -24.72 3.82 -7.60
CA ASN A 118 -25.98 3.88 -8.34
C ASN A 118 -25.96 3.10 -9.66
N GLY A 119 -24.78 2.65 -10.11
CA GLY A 119 -24.61 1.95 -11.39
C GLY A 119 -23.52 0.90 -11.36
N GLN A 120 -23.29 0.21 -12.49
CA GLN A 120 -22.14 -0.67 -12.62
C GLN A 120 -20.84 0.13 -12.60
N ASN A 121 -19.72 -0.52 -12.25
CA ASN A 121 -18.40 0.09 -12.45
C ASN A 121 -18.25 0.44 -13.94
N PRO A 122 -17.61 1.57 -14.28
CA PRO A 122 -17.33 1.87 -15.68
C PRO A 122 -16.63 0.67 -16.32
N PRO A 123 -17.00 0.28 -17.54
CA PRO A 123 -16.30 -0.78 -18.25
C PRO A 123 -14.81 -0.45 -18.24
N LYS A 124 -13.98 -1.48 -18.03
CA LYS A 124 -12.52 -1.37 -17.94
C LYS A 124 -12.05 -0.29 -18.91
N PRO A 125 -11.41 0.80 -18.45
CA PRO A 125 -10.94 1.82 -19.36
C PRO A 125 -10.13 1.13 -20.45
N SER A 126 -10.46 1.45 -21.71
CA SER A 126 -9.63 1.07 -22.86
C SER A 126 -8.17 1.30 -22.45
N PRO A 127 -7.24 0.37 -22.73
CA PRO A 127 -5.87 0.48 -22.27
C PRO A 127 -5.41 1.92 -22.50
N SER A 128 -5.09 2.62 -21.41
CA SER A 128 -4.59 3.99 -21.50
C SER A 128 -3.51 3.99 -22.57
N PRO A 129 -3.44 5.01 -23.44
CA PRO A 129 -2.28 5.18 -24.30
C PRO A 129 -1.04 4.92 -23.45
N PRO A 130 -0.06 4.11 -23.91
CA PRO A 130 1.12 3.85 -23.11
C PRO A 130 1.60 5.20 -22.59
N SER A 131 1.72 5.33 -21.26
CA SER A 131 2.34 6.50 -20.66
C SER A 131 3.56 6.86 -21.50
N PRO A 132 3.83 8.15 -21.80
CA PRO A 132 4.97 8.53 -22.62
C PRO A 132 6.15 7.70 -22.16
N VAL A 133 6.64 6.83 -23.05
CA VAL A 133 7.67 5.85 -22.69
C VAL A 133 8.80 6.70 -22.15
N LYS A 134 9.04 6.65 -20.83
CA LYS A 134 10.18 7.36 -20.24
C LYS A 134 11.38 6.93 -21.09
N PRO A 135 12.18 7.87 -21.61
CA PRO A 135 13.28 7.51 -22.47
C PRO A 135 14.21 6.54 -21.73
N PRO A 136 14.85 5.60 -22.44
CA PRO A 136 15.83 4.71 -21.84
C PRO A 136 16.95 5.53 -21.19
N SER A 137 17.52 4.99 -20.13
CA SER A 137 18.68 5.60 -19.48
C SER A 137 19.90 5.34 -20.35
N VAL A 138 20.36 6.36 -21.07
CA VAL A 138 21.54 6.27 -21.96
C VAL A 138 22.78 6.20 -21.09
N CYS A 139 23.57 5.13 -21.22
CA CYS A 139 24.79 4.94 -20.44
C CYS A 139 25.98 5.58 -21.15
N ASP A 140 26.09 5.35 -22.45
CA ASP A 140 27.04 5.97 -23.37
C ASP A 140 26.50 5.90 -24.82
N ASP A 141 27.35 6.19 -25.81
CA ASP A 141 27.01 6.14 -27.24
C ASP A 141 26.60 4.73 -27.74
N TYR A 142 26.99 3.67 -27.02
CA TYR A 142 26.83 2.28 -27.45
C TYR A 142 25.89 1.47 -26.58
N TYR A 143 25.54 1.91 -25.37
CA TYR A 143 24.79 1.16 -24.38
C TYR A 143 23.66 1.99 -23.77
N SER A 144 22.53 1.33 -23.55
CA SER A 144 21.41 1.91 -22.83
C SER A 144 20.78 0.90 -21.88
N CYS A 145 20.16 1.43 -20.84
CA CYS A 145 19.40 0.68 -19.87
C CYS A 145 17.91 1.05 -19.95
N PRO A 146 17.01 0.15 -19.48
CA PRO A 146 15.58 0.44 -19.43
C PRO A 146 15.27 1.75 -18.69
N ALA A 147 14.12 2.33 -18.97
CA ALA A 147 13.72 3.55 -18.28
C ALA A 147 13.62 3.33 -16.75
N GLY A 148 14.06 4.33 -15.97
CA GLY A 148 14.01 4.26 -14.51
C GLY A 148 15.07 3.35 -13.89
N THR A 149 16.19 3.13 -14.59
CA THR A 149 17.31 2.32 -14.12
C THR A 149 18.59 3.13 -14.11
N THR A 150 19.60 2.66 -13.39
CA THR A 150 20.90 3.33 -13.31
C THR A 150 21.95 2.54 -14.08
N CYS A 151 22.69 3.23 -14.95
CA CYS A 151 23.84 2.68 -15.65
C CYS A 151 25.02 2.54 -14.68
N CYS A 152 25.49 1.32 -14.50
CA CYS A 152 26.63 0.99 -13.67
C CYS A 152 27.73 0.37 -14.53
N CYS A 153 28.96 0.87 -14.43
CA CYS A 153 30.06 0.27 -15.16
C CYS A 153 30.40 -1.13 -14.62
N ILE A 154 30.67 -2.04 -15.55
CA ILE A 154 31.09 -3.43 -15.27
C ILE A 154 32.56 -3.61 -15.62
N TYR A 155 33.07 -2.89 -16.62
CA TYR A 155 34.46 -3.04 -17.07
C TYR A 155 35.08 -1.68 -17.33
N GLU A 156 35.77 -1.16 -16.32
CA GLU A 156 36.49 0.12 -16.39
C GLU A 156 37.94 -0.12 -16.79
N TRP A 157 38.44 0.69 -17.72
CA TRP A 157 39.86 0.79 -18.02
C TRP A 157 40.24 2.24 -18.24
N GLY A 158 41.08 2.77 -17.34
CA GLY A 158 41.33 4.21 -17.25
C GLY A 158 40.05 4.97 -16.89
N ASN A 159 39.73 6.02 -17.65
CA ASN A 159 38.51 6.81 -17.47
C ASN A 159 37.36 6.36 -18.39
N TYR A 160 37.45 5.17 -19.00
CA TYR A 160 36.47 4.69 -19.97
C TYR A 160 35.79 3.40 -19.48
N CYS A 161 34.47 3.34 -19.65
CA CYS A 161 33.66 2.17 -19.36
C CYS A 161 33.42 1.36 -20.64
N PHE A 162 33.94 0.14 -20.69
CA PHE A 162 33.85 -0.76 -21.84
C PHE A 162 32.66 -1.73 -21.77
N GLY A 163 31.91 -1.72 -20.67
CA GLY A 163 30.72 -2.53 -20.51
C GLY A 163 29.84 -2.04 -19.37
N TRP A 164 28.54 -2.03 -19.61
CA TRP A 164 27.55 -1.46 -18.70
C TRP A 164 26.54 -2.50 -18.19
N GLY A 165 26.08 -2.29 -16.97
CA GLY A 165 24.98 -3.01 -16.35
C GLY A 165 23.90 -2.04 -15.88
N CYS A 166 22.67 -2.52 -15.82
CA CYS A 166 21.51 -1.76 -15.39
C CYS A 166 21.13 -2.17 -13.97
N CYS A 167 21.19 -1.22 -13.04
CA CYS A 167 20.58 -1.39 -11.74
C CYS A 167 19.07 -1.10 -11.81
N PRO A 168 18.18 -1.97 -11.30
CA PRO A 168 16.73 -1.79 -11.39
C PRO A 168 16.18 -0.73 -10.42
N LEU A 169 16.93 0.37 -10.22
CA LEU A 169 16.58 1.52 -9.39
C LEU A 169 17.04 2.80 -10.09
N GLU A 170 16.28 3.88 -9.90
CA GLU A 170 16.72 5.24 -10.25
C GLU A 170 17.80 5.69 -9.25
N SER A 171 18.84 6.37 -9.73
CA SER A 171 19.93 6.94 -8.91
C SER A 171 20.64 5.95 -7.96
N ALA A 172 20.84 4.71 -8.40
CA ALA A 172 21.44 3.67 -7.60
C ALA A 172 22.95 3.87 -7.38
N THR A 173 23.47 3.39 -6.26
CA THR A 173 24.91 3.26 -6.04
C THR A 173 25.40 1.96 -6.64
N CYS A 174 26.41 2.03 -7.52
CA CYS A 174 27.02 0.88 -8.16
C CYS A 174 28.10 0.30 -7.23
N CYS A 175 27.95 -0.95 -6.81
CA CYS A 175 28.94 -1.63 -5.97
C CYS A 175 30.19 -2.10 -6.73
N ASP A 176 31.30 -2.23 -6.02
CA ASP A 176 32.60 -2.61 -6.59
C ASP A 176 32.69 -4.08 -7.04
N ASP A 177 31.69 -4.90 -6.73
CA ASP A 177 31.62 -6.27 -7.24
C ASP A 177 31.21 -6.34 -8.72
N HIS A 178 30.83 -5.21 -9.31
CA HIS A 178 30.37 -5.06 -10.70
C HIS A 178 29.05 -5.81 -11.02
N TYR A 179 28.46 -6.50 -10.05
CA TYR A 179 27.24 -7.30 -10.21
C TYR A 179 26.06 -6.77 -9.41
N SER A 180 26.33 -6.02 -8.34
CA SER A 180 25.30 -5.52 -7.43
C SER A 180 25.23 -4.00 -7.37
N CYS A 181 24.09 -3.52 -6.89
CA CYS A 181 23.84 -2.11 -6.68
C CYS A 181 22.94 -1.91 -5.47
N CYS A 182 22.97 -0.70 -4.94
CA CYS A 182 22.23 -0.29 -3.76
C CYS A 182 21.30 0.91 -4.04
N PRO A 183 20.17 1.00 -3.33
CA PRO A 183 19.33 2.21 -3.36
C PRO A 183 20.09 3.44 -2.88
N GLN A 184 19.70 4.62 -3.37
CA GLN A 184 20.27 5.90 -2.93
C GLN A 184 20.15 6.12 -1.42
N GLU A 185 19.08 5.62 -0.80
CA GLU A 185 18.83 5.71 0.64
C GLU A 185 19.75 4.80 1.47
N TYR A 186 20.34 3.76 0.87
CA TYR A 186 21.24 2.81 1.53
C TYR A 186 22.51 2.65 0.69
N PRO A 187 23.31 3.70 0.48
CA PRO A 187 24.34 3.70 -0.57
C PRO A 187 25.56 2.84 -0.23
N VAL A 188 25.73 2.39 1.02
CA VAL A 188 26.90 1.63 1.44
C VAL A 188 26.74 0.15 1.08
N CYS A 189 27.52 -0.32 0.10
CA CYS A 189 27.56 -1.73 -0.29
C CYS A 189 28.32 -2.58 0.74
N ASP A 190 27.62 -3.45 1.46
CA ASP A 190 28.20 -4.53 2.26
C ASP A 190 28.16 -5.84 1.45
N LEU A 191 29.21 -6.03 0.64
CA LEU A 191 29.35 -7.19 -0.23
C LEU A 191 29.50 -8.51 0.55
N GLN A 192 30.08 -8.47 1.74
CA GLN A 192 30.30 -9.67 2.55
C GLN A 192 29.01 -10.13 3.23
N GLY A 193 28.21 -9.19 3.73
CA GLY A 193 26.89 -9.45 4.30
C GLY A 193 25.76 -9.55 3.28
N GLY A 194 26.00 -9.19 2.02
CA GLY A 194 25.00 -9.23 0.96
C GLY A 194 23.95 -8.11 1.06
N THR A 195 24.28 -6.99 1.72
CA THR A 195 23.33 -5.92 2.04
C THR A 195 23.81 -4.53 1.66
N CYS A 196 22.89 -3.58 1.69
CA CYS A 196 23.05 -2.15 1.48
C CYS A 196 22.70 -1.46 2.79
N ARG A 197 23.59 -0.60 3.29
CA ARG A 197 23.44 0.08 4.59
C ARG A 197 23.37 1.59 4.40
N LEU A 198 22.71 2.27 5.34
CA LEU A 198 22.65 3.74 5.38
C LEU A 198 24.04 4.33 5.72
N SER A 199 24.79 3.66 6.59
CA SER A 199 26.16 4.00 6.97
C SER A 199 26.94 2.73 7.31
N LYS A 200 28.28 2.82 7.37
CA LYS A 200 29.16 1.66 7.63
C LYS A 200 28.81 0.93 8.94
N ASP A 201 28.41 1.67 9.96
CA ASP A 201 28.12 1.17 11.31
C ASP A 201 26.62 0.88 11.55
N ASN A 202 25.74 1.10 10.57
CA ASN A 202 24.32 0.83 10.74
C ASN A 202 24.05 -0.69 10.76
N PRO A 203 23.42 -1.23 11.82
CA PRO A 203 23.12 -2.66 11.90
C PRO A 203 21.97 -3.11 10.98
N LEU A 204 21.20 -2.16 10.42
CA LEU A 204 20.10 -2.44 9.50
C LEU A 204 20.57 -2.29 8.05
N GLY A 205 20.30 -3.32 7.25
CA GLY A 205 20.62 -3.34 5.83
C GLY A 205 19.50 -3.94 4.99
N VAL A 206 19.31 -3.40 3.80
CA VAL A 206 18.43 -3.96 2.77
C VAL A 206 19.24 -4.84 1.84
N LYS A 207 18.63 -5.82 1.18
CA LYS A 207 19.37 -6.75 0.30
C LYS A 207 19.95 -6.02 -0.92
N LEU A 208 21.17 -6.39 -1.32
CA LEU A 208 21.76 -5.95 -2.61
C LEU A 208 20.85 -6.35 -3.78
N LEU A 209 20.71 -5.44 -4.76
CA LEU A 209 20.02 -5.75 -6.01
C LEU A 209 21.03 -6.20 -7.05
N ARG A 210 20.63 -7.14 -7.91
CA ARG A 210 21.45 -7.64 -9.00
C ARG A 210 21.26 -6.77 -10.24
N ARG A 211 22.36 -6.40 -10.88
CA ARG A 211 22.36 -5.72 -12.18
C ARG A 211 21.97 -6.69 -13.31
N THR A 212 21.36 -6.17 -14.36
CA THR A 212 21.22 -6.86 -15.65
C THR A 212 22.22 -6.29 -16.67
N PRO A 213 22.60 -7.01 -17.73
CA PRO A 213 23.42 -6.43 -18.80
C PRO A 213 22.71 -5.25 -19.48
N ALA A 214 23.46 -4.21 -19.86
CA ALA A 214 22.93 -3.13 -20.70
C ALA A 214 22.72 -3.57 -22.14
N THR A 215 21.75 -2.96 -22.81
CA THR A 215 21.46 -3.24 -24.22
C THR A 215 22.42 -2.46 -25.09
N SER A 216 23.04 -3.12 -26.08
CA SER A 216 23.85 -2.40 -27.06
C SER A 216 22.97 -1.71 -28.11
N ASN A 217 23.17 -0.40 -28.29
CA ASN A 217 22.48 0.43 -29.28
C ASN A 217 23.00 0.23 -30.72
N ARG A 218 23.98 -0.67 -30.94
CA ARG A 218 24.61 -0.91 -32.25
C ARG A 218 23.66 -1.43 -33.34
N GLN A 219 22.41 -1.79 -33.03
CA GLN A 219 21.41 -2.10 -34.05
C GLN A 219 20.87 -0.86 -34.79
N HIS A 220 21.15 0.38 -34.34
CA HIS A 220 20.79 1.60 -35.09
C HIS A 220 21.94 2.24 -35.87
N ALA A 221 23.17 1.72 -35.77
CA ALA A 221 24.32 2.24 -36.54
C ALA A 221 24.37 1.72 -38.00
N SER A 222 23.58 0.71 -38.36
CA SER A 222 23.62 0.11 -39.70
C SER A 222 22.84 0.88 -40.77
N THR A 223 22.22 2.03 -40.44
CA THR A 223 21.41 2.83 -41.38
C THR A 223 22.01 4.20 -41.73
N ARG A 224 23.27 4.49 -41.38
CA ARG A 224 23.93 5.77 -41.70
C ARG A 224 25.12 5.71 -42.66
N THR A 225 25.32 4.61 -43.41
CA THR A 225 26.42 4.52 -44.41
C THR A 225 25.97 4.13 -45.82
N SER A 226 24.79 4.60 -46.27
CA SER A 226 24.42 4.48 -47.68
C SER A 226 23.64 5.70 -48.17
N SER A 227 24.27 6.87 -48.19
CA SER A 227 23.86 8.03 -49.00
C SER A 227 24.99 9.06 -49.05
N SER A 228 25.94 8.88 -49.97
CA SER A 228 26.65 9.97 -50.68
C SER A 228 27.84 9.45 -51.48
N ALA A 229 27.95 9.95 -52.72
CA ALA A 229 28.95 9.74 -53.77
C ALA A 229 28.72 8.53 -54.69
#